data_AF-A0A969BN55-F1
#
_entry.id   AF-A0A969BN55-F1
#
_cell.length_a   1.000
_cell.length_b   1.000
_cell.length_c   1.000
_cell.angle_alpha   90.00
_cell.angle_beta   90.00
_cell.angle_gamma   90.00
#
_symmetry.space_group_name_H-M   'P 1'
#
loop_
_entity.id
_entity.type
_entity.pdbx_description
1 polymer ?
#
loop_
_entity_poly.entity_id
_entity_poly.type
_entity_poly.pdbx_seq_one_letter_code
_entity_poly.pdbx_strand_id
1 'polypeptide(L)'
;MGQAKKMMGVQQCLISADKETMAALEYICSESNKLHNCVVYYGRQIYFKTKKYVTGFDLINEMRISGNRHFQAINSDAAAQTCLSVGESIRSFSELLKMWFAGKLENKPKFPNYRKPGYQLVTYPARRLKERRSSNQVFFW
;
A
#
# COMPACT_ATOMS: atom_id res chain seq x y z
N MET A 1 20.98 23.83 -10.40
CA MET A 1 21.91 22.68 -10.37
C MET A 1 21.16 21.48 -9.80
N GLY A 2 20.70 20.56 -10.66
CA GLY A 2 19.96 19.38 -10.22
C GLY A 2 20.91 18.34 -9.62
N GLN A 3 20.61 17.83 -8.42
CA GLN A 3 21.42 16.79 -7.80
C GLN A 3 21.36 15.50 -8.62
N ALA A 4 22.52 14.92 -8.94
CA ALA A 4 22.61 13.64 -9.64
C ALA A 4 22.07 12.51 -8.75
N LYS A 5 21.10 11.76 -9.28
CA LYS A 5 20.49 10.61 -8.60
C LYS A 5 21.53 9.50 -8.44
N LYS A 6 21.96 9.22 -7.22
CA LYS A 6 22.85 8.09 -6.89
C LYS A 6 22.19 6.78 -7.35
N MET A 7 22.79 6.11 -8.33
CA MET A 7 22.31 4.82 -8.84
C MET A 7 22.70 3.74 -7.83
N MET A 8 21.75 3.31 -7.00
CA MET A 8 21.93 2.16 -6.11
C MET A 8 21.73 0.89 -6.95
N GLY A 9 22.66 -0.05 -6.87
CA GLY A 9 22.53 -1.37 -7.50
C GLY A 9 21.43 -2.17 -6.81
N VAL A 10 20.20 -2.04 -7.28
CA VAL A 10 19.07 -2.87 -6.86
C VAL A 10 18.84 -3.89 -7.96
N GLN A 11 18.86 -5.18 -7.62
CA GLN A 11 18.51 -6.24 -8.55
C GLN A 11 17.03 -6.10 -8.92
N GLN A 12 16.76 -5.84 -10.20
CA GLN A 12 15.39 -5.86 -10.68
C GLN A 12 14.93 -7.32 -10.80
N CYS A 13 13.93 -7.70 -10.02
CA CYS A 13 13.19 -8.94 -10.27
C CYS A 13 12.32 -8.74 -11.51
N LEU A 14 12.92 -8.95 -12.69
CA LEU A 14 12.22 -8.86 -13.96
C LEU A 14 11.34 -10.11 -14.12
N ILE A 15 10.02 -9.93 -14.07
CA ILE A 15 9.07 -11.01 -14.28
C ILE A 15 8.93 -11.22 -15.79
N SER A 16 9.32 -12.39 -16.29
CA SER A 16 8.98 -12.82 -17.64
C SER A 16 7.69 -13.65 -17.58
N ALA A 17 6.60 -13.13 -18.13
CA ALA A 17 5.34 -13.84 -18.26
C ALA A 17 4.74 -13.63 -19.66
N ASP A 18 3.75 -14.43 -20.00
CA ASP A 18 2.98 -14.24 -21.24
C ASP A 18 2.23 -12.89 -21.21
N LYS A 19 1.80 -12.44 -22.39
CA LYS A 19 1.17 -11.13 -22.58
C LYS A 19 -0.10 -10.97 -21.74
N GLU A 20 -0.88 -12.02 -21.56
CA GLU A 20 -2.15 -11.98 -20.82
C GLU A 20 -1.87 -11.86 -19.32
N THR A 21 -0.94 -12.66 -18.79
CA THR A 21 -0.51 -12.58 -17.39
C THR A 21 0.11 -11.22 -17.07
N MET A 22 0.95 -10.68 -17.95
CA MET A 22 1.51 -9.34 -17.78
C MET A 22 0.41 -8.27 -17.71
N ALA A 23 -0.56 -8.32 -18.62
CA ALA A 23 -1.69 -7.38 -18.61
C ALA A 23 -2.53 -7.49 -17.31
N ALA A 24 -2.75 -8.71 -16.81
CA ALA A 24 -3.45 -8.94 -15.56
C ALA A 24 -2.69 -8.38 -14.35
N LEU A 25 -1.36 -8.56 -14.30
CA LEU A 25 -0.50 -8.02 -13.24
C LEU A 25 -0.49 -6.49 -13.28
N GLU A 26 -0.34 -5.89 -14.45
CA GLU A 26 -0.39 -4.44 -14.62
C GLU A 26 -1.72 -3.86 -14.15
N TYR A 27 -2.83 -4.51 -14.52
CA TYR A 27 -4.16 -4.13 -14.07
C TYR A 27 -4.26 -4.16 -12.55
N ILE A 28 -3.94 -5.28 -11.90
CA ILE A 28 -4.03 -5.45 -10.45
C ILE A 28 -3.16 -4.42 -9.71
N CYS A 29 -1.92 -4.23 -10.15
CA CYS A 29 -0.99 -3.30 -9.54
C CYS A 29 -1.42 -1.83 -9.72
N SER A 30 -2.04 -1.50 -10.87
CA SER A 30 -2.57 -0.16 -11.12
C SER A 30 -3.82 0.14 -10.30
N GLU A 31 -4.72 -0.84 -10.16
CA GLU A 31 -5.94 -0.72 -9.36
C GLU A 31 -5.62 -0.66 -7.86
N SER A 32 -4.63 -1.42 -7.38
CA SER A 32 -4.14 -1.32 -6.01
C SER A 32 -3.58 0.08 -5.70
N ASN A 33 -2.85 0.70 -6.64
CA ASN A 33 -2.34 2.07 -6.48
C ASN A 33 -3.49 3.11 -6.37
N LYS A 34 -4.56 2.93 -7.15
CA LYS A 34 -5.77 3.78 -7.05
C LYS A 34 -6.50 3.56 -5.72
N LEU A 35 -6.66 2.29 -5.32
CA LEU A 35 -7.26 1.92 -4.04
C LEU A 35 -6.48 2.55 -2.87
N HIS A 36 -5.15 2.48 -2.89
CA HIS A 36 -4.32 3.13 -1.86
C HIS A 36 -4.64 4.61 -1.70
N ASN A 37 -4.81 5.35 -2.81
CA ASN A 37 -5.19 6.76 -2.75
C ASN A 37 -6.60 6.96 -2.17
N CYS A 38 -7.57 6.11 -2.47
CA CYS A 38 -8.90 6.15 -1.85
C CYS A 38 -8.83 5.92 -0.33
N VAL A 39 -8.04 4.94 0.10
CA VAL A 39 -7.86 4.59 1.51
C VAL A 39 -7.15 5.71 2.26
N VAL A 40 -6.06 6.26 1.69
CA VAL A 40 -5.35 7.42 2.25
C VAL A 40 -6.27 8.64 2.34
N TYR A 41 -7.10 8.88 1.32
CA TYR A 41 -8.08 9.97 1.35
C TYR A 41 -9.03 9.84 2.54
N TYR A 42 -9.63 8.66 2.74
CA TYR A 42 -10.52 8.41 3.87
C TYR A 42 -9.80 8.60 5.21
N GLY A 43 -8.61 8.02 5.37
CA GLY A 43 -7.81 8.18 6.59
C GLY A 43 -7.47 9.63 6.91
N ARG A 44 -7.14 10.43 5.88
CA ARG A 44 -6.91 11.89 6.01
C ARG A 44 -8.18 12.61 6.45
N GLN A 45 -9.33 12.30 5.83
CA GLN A 45 -10.61 12.94 6.19
C GLN A 45 -10.94 12.75 7.67
N ILE A 46 -10.83 11.51 8.17
CA ILE A 46 -11.09 11.22 9.59
C ILE A 46 -10.08 11.95 10.48
N TYR A 47 -8.80 11.86 10.17
CA TYR A 47 -7.76 12.50 10.99
C TYR A 47 -7.90 14.02 11.03
N PHE A 48 -8.10 14.68 9.90
CA PHE A 48 -8.16 16.15 9.88
C PHE A 48 -9.43 16.70 10.54
N LYS A 49 -10.56 15.98 10.44
CA LYS A 49 -11.84 16.39 11.05
C LYS A 49 -11.94 16.06 12.54
N THR A 50 -11.48 14.88 12.93
CA THR A 50 -11.74 14.33 14.29
C THR A 50 -10.49 14.19 15.15
N LYS A 51 -9.29 14.31 14.56
CA LYS A 51 -7.98 14.02 15.18
C LYS A 51 -7.83 12.57 15.67
N LYS A 52 -8.70 11.66 15.22
CA LYS A 52 -8.60 10.22 15.48
C LYS A 52 -7.80 9.51 14.39
N TYR A 53 -7.21 8.37 14.75
CA TYR A 53 -6.49 7.49 13.84
C TYR A 53 -7.36 6.29 13.50
N VAL A 54 -7.48 5.99 12.22
CA VAL A 54 -8.17 4.79 11.73
C VAL A 54 -7.21 3.62 11.69
N THR A 55 -7.69 2.42 12.03
CA THR A 55 -6.92 1.19 11.90
C THR A 55 -7.04 0.62 10.48
N GLY A 56 -6.14 -0.29 10.12
CA GLY A 56 -6.24 -1.01 8.85
C GLY A 56 -7.55 -1.79 8.71
N PHE A 57 -8.10 -2.33 9.80
CA PHE A 57 -9.39 -3.03 9.78
C PHE A 57 -10.57 -2.09 9.57
N ASP A 58 -10.55 -0.90 10.19
CA ASP A 58 -11.57 0.13 9.94
C ASP A 58 -11.60 0.52 8.46
N LEU A 59 -10.41 0.70 7.87
CA LEU A 59 -10.24 1.01 6.46
C LEU A 59 -10.78 -0.11 5.55
N ILE A 60 -10.54 -1.38 5.88
CA ILE A 60 -11.09 -2.53 5.13
C ILE A 60 -12.62 -2.50 5.16
N ASN A 61 -13.21 -2.35 6.34
CA ASN A 61 -14.66 -2.35 6.51
C ASN A 61 -15.30 -1.18 5.75
N GLU A 62 -14.70 0.00 5.83
CA GLU A 62 -15.19 1.19 5.13
C GLU A 62 -15.11 1.04 3.61
N MET A 63 -13.98 0.58 3.07
CA MET A 63 -13.87 0.35 1.61
C MET A 63 -14.86 -0.72 1.12
N ARG A 64 -15.17 -1.72 1.95
CA ARG A 64 -16.15 -2.77 1.66
C ARG A 64 -17.58 -2.25 1.69
N ILE A 65 -17.98 -1.56 2.77
CA ILE A 65 -19.34 -1.05 2.98
C ILE A 65 -19.68 0.05 1.97
N SER A 66 -18.74 0.96 1.72
CA SER A 66 -18.91 2.03 0.73
C SER A 66 -18.98 1.53 -0.73
N GLY A 67 -18.69 0.25 -0.97
CA GLY A 67 -18.69 -0.32 -2.32
C GLY A 67 -17.61 0.33 -3.21
N ASN A 68 -16.42 0.57 -2.67
CA ASN A 68 -15.36 1.22 -3.44
C ASN A 68 -15.01 0.40 -4.70
N ARG A 69 -15.12 1.04 -5.88
CA ARG A 69 -14.89 0.38 -7.17
C ARG A 69 -13.52 -0.31 -7.27
N HIS A 70 -12.47 0.31 -6.74
CA HIS A 70 -11.10 -0.21 -6.81
C HIS A 70 -10.88 -1.36 -5.80
N PHE A 71 -11.63 -1.34 -4.69
CA PHE A 71 -11.63 -2.45 -3.73
C PHE A 71 -12.30 -3.69 -4.32
N GLN A 72 -13.39 -3.50 -5.08
CA GLN A 72 -14.10 -4.58 -5.76
C GLN A 72 -13.40 -5.06 -7.05
N ALA A 73 -12.59 -4.20 -7.67
CA ALA A 73 -11.89 -4.50 -8.92
C ALA A 73 -10.76 -5.54 -8.78
N ILE A 74 -10.23 -5.74 -7.58
CA ILE A 74 -9.15 -6.69 -7.30
C ILE A 74 -9.59 -7.73 -6.25
N ASN A 75 -8.79 -8.79 -6.10
CA ASN A 75 -9.09 -9.84 -5.13
C ASN A 75 -9.21 -9.28 -3.69
N SER A 76 -10.17 -9.82 -2.93
CA SER A 76 -10.46 -9.39 -1.55
C SER A 76 -9.23 -9.32 -0.65
N ASP A 77 -8.30 -10.26 -0.79
CA ASP A 77 -7.15 -10.37 0.10
C ASP A 77 -6.08 -9.33 -0.28
N ALA A 78 -5.88 -9.10 -1.57
CA ALA A 78 -5.00 -8.06 -2.10
C ALA A 78 -5.51 -6.65 -1.76
N ALA A 79 -6.83 -6.44 -1.87
CA ALA A 79 -7.48 -5.20 -1.46
C ALA A 79 -7.33 -4.98 0.05
N ALA A 80 -7.57 -6.02 0.86
CA ALA A 80 -7.40 -5.95 2.30
C ALA A 80 -5.95 -5.61 2.69
N GLN A 81 -4.96 -6.23 2.04
CA GLN A 81 -3.55 -5.93 2.31
C GLN A 81 -3.16 -4.51 1.93
N THR A 82 -3.73 -3.97 0.86
CA THR A 82 -3.55 -2.56 0.50
C THR A 82 -4.06 -1.64 1.62
N CYS A 83 -5.23 -1.93 2.20
CA CYS A 83 -5.78 -1.18 3.32
C CYS A 83 -4.94 -1.32 4.60
N LEU A 84 -4.45 -2.52 4.89
CA LEU A 84 -3.60 -2.78 6.06
C LEU A 84 -2.28 -2.00 5.97
N SER A 85 -1.62 -1.98 4.82
CA SER A 85 -0.39 -1.22 4.60
C SER A 85 -0.58 0.29 4.83
N VAL A 86 -1.72 0.85 4.41
CA VAL A 86 -2.06 2.25 4.73
C VAL A 86 -2.30 2.43 6.24
N GLY A 87 -3.02 1.49 6.87
CA GLY A 87 -3.24 1.50 8.32
C GLY A 87 -1.93 1.45 9.13
N GLU A 88 -0.97 0.63 8.73
CA GLU A 88 0.38 0.57 9.32
C GLU A 88 1.12 1.89 9.15
N SER A 89 1.01 2.53 7.98
CA SER A 89 1.59 3.85 7.73
C SER A 89 0.98 4.94 8.62
N ILE A 90 -0.33 4.87 8.87
CA ILE A 90 -1.03 5.79 9.78
C ILE A 90 -0.61 5.54 11.24
N ARG A 91 -0.47 4.27 11.64
CA ARG A 91 0.02 3.90 12.97
C ARG A 91 1.44 4.44 13.20
N SER A 92 2.32 4.21 12.24
CA SER A 92 3.70 4.73 12.26
C SER A 92 3.71 6.26 12.38
N PHE A 93 2.87 6.95 11.61
CA PHE A 93 2.72 8.40 11.73
C PHE A 93 2.28 8.83 13.15
N SER A 94 1.33 8.13 13.76
CA SER A 94 0.86 8.43 15.13
C SER A 94 1.99 8.28 16.16
N GLU A 95 2.78 7.20 16.06
CA GLU A 95 3.92 6.94 16.96
C GLU A 95 5.02 8.00 16.78
N LEU A 96 5.37 8.32 15.53
CA LEU A 96 6.35 9.37 15.22
C LEU A 96 5.88 10.73 15.73
N LEU A 97 4.58 11.03 15.63
CA LEU A 97 4.03 12.30 16.10
C LEU A 97 4.16 12.43 17.62
N LYS A 98 3.94 11.35 18.37
CA LYS A 98 4.17 11.31 19.83
C LYS A 98 5.63 11.57 20.18
N MET A 99 6.57 10.95 19.44
CA MET A 99 8.01 11.16 19.66
C MET A 99 8.45 12.58 19.34
N TRP A 100 7.88 13.19 18.30
CA TRP A 100 8.12 14.59 17.95
C TRP A 100 7.62 15.54 19.05
N PHE A 101 6.42 15.32 19.60
CA PHE A 101 5.93 16.10 20.74
C PHE A 101 6.80 15.94 21.99
N ALA A 102 7.45 14.79 22.17
CA ALA A 102 8.41 14.55 23.24
C ALA A 102 9.80 15.16 22.98
N GLY A 103 10.01 15.88 21.87
CA GLY A 103 11.28 16.50 21.51
C GLY A 103 12.37 15.52 21.06
N LYS A 104 12.03 14.24 20.81
CA LYS A 104 13.00 13.21 20.40
C LYS A 104 13.33 13.22 18.90
N LEU A 105 12.57 13.99 18.12
CA LEU A 105 12.72 14.10 16.67
C LEU A 105 12.85 15.57 16.28
N GLU A 106 13.85 15.88 15.46
CA GLU A 106 14.06 17.23 14.90
C GLU A 106 12.96 17.59 13.89
N ASN A 107 12.56 16.61 13.07
CA ASN A 107 11.64 16.83 11.96
C ASN A 107 10.21 16.45 12.32
N LYS A 108 9.26 17.33 11.99
CA LYS A 108 7.84 17.08 12.16
C LYS A 108 7.37 15.99 11.17
N PRO A 109 6.76 14.89 11.65
CA PRO A 109 6.26 13.85 10.77
C PRO A 109 5.07 14.34 9.94
N LYS A 110 4.89 13.76 8.75
CA LYS A 110 3.82 14.09 7.82
C LYS A 110 2.87 12.90 7.67
N PHE A 111 1.58 13.18 7.54
CA PHE A 111 0.58 12.15 7.27
C PHE A 111 0.86 11.46 5.91
N PRO A 112 0.58 10.16 5.75
CA PRO A 112 0.74 9.44 4.48
C PRO A 112 0.22 10.21 3.26
N ASN A 113 1.09 10.36 2.26
CA ASN A 113 0.80 11.10 1.04
C ASN A 113 0.15 10.21 -0.02
N TYR A 114 -0.55 10.85 -0.96
CA TYR A 114 -1.03 10.17 -2.15
C TYR A 114 0.13 9.68 -3.00
N ARG A 115 -0.06 8.51 -3.61
CA ARG A 115 0.85 7.94 -4.59
C ARG A 115 0.63 8.59 -5.95
N LYS A 116 1.74 8.76 -6.67
CA LYS A 116 1.74 9.16 -8.08
C LYS A 116 1.13 8.03 -8.93
N PRO A 117 0.63 8.33 -10.14
CA PRO A 117 0.21 7.28 -11.08
C PRO A 117 1.36 6.31 -11.34
N GLY A 118 1.03 5.01 -11.38
CA GLY A 118 2.00 3.93 -11.52
C GLY A 118 1.51 2.66 -10.84
N TYR A 119 2.43 1.74 -10.62
CA TYR A 119 2.16 0.44 -10.02
C TYR A 119 2.45 0.45 -8.52
N GLN A 120 1.63 -0.30 -7.76
CA GLN A 120 1.84 -0.55 -6.36
C GLN A 120 2.11 -2.03 -6.13
N LEU A 121 2.96 -2.34 -5.14
CA LEU A 121 3.17 -3.68 -4.65
C LEU A 121 1.86 -4.28 -4.13
N VAL A 122 1.53 -5.47 -4.61
CA VAL A 122 0.34 -6.22 -4.18
C VAL A 122 0.78 -7.50 -3.48
N THR A 123 0.25 -7.73 -2.28
CA THR A 123 0.59 -8.88 -1.46
C THR A 123 -0.57 -9.87 -1.43
N TYR A 124 -0.26 -11.15 -1.65
CA TYR A 124 -1.20 -12.25 -1.52
C TYR A 124 -0.78 -13.17 -0.37
N PRO A 125 -1.71 -13.63 0.47
CA PRO A 125 -1.39 -14.64 1.48
C PRO A 125 -1.06 -15.97 0.80
N ALA A 126 -0.06 -16.67 1.31
CA ALA A 126 0.41 -17.94 0.74
C ALA A 126 -0.71 -18.98 0.56
N ARG A 127 -1.73 -18.98 1.43
CA ARG A 127 -2.90 -19.87 1.34
C ARG A 127 -3.66 -19.74 -0.01
N ARG A 128 -3.63 -18.58 -0.64
CA ARG A 128 -4.32 -18.31 -1.91
C ARG A 128 -3.49 -18.72 -3.13
N LEU A 129 -2.20 -18.98 -2.94
CA LEU A 129 -1.32 -19.49 -3.97
C LEU A 129 -1.38 -21.03 -3.91
N LYS A 130 -2.15 -21.65 -4.80
CA LYS A 130 -2.05 -23.09 -5.03
C LYS A 130 -0.75 -23.35 -5.78
N GLU A 131 0.30 -23.72 -5.07
CA GLU A 131 1.57 -24.05 -5.70
C GLU A 131 1.70 -25.57 -5.89
N ARG A 132 1.88 -26.01 -7.14
CA ARG A 132 2.60 -27.26 -7.43
C ARG A 132 4.09 -26.88 -7.31
N ARG A 133 4.66 -27.03 -6.12
CA ARG A 133 6.04 -26.61 -5.85
C ARG A 133 7.05 -27.45 -6.63
N SER A 134 7.83 -26.78 -7.47
CA SER A 134 9.23 -27.12 -7.71
C SER A 134 10.05 -25.85 -7.41
N SER A 135 10.46 -25.75 -6.14
CA SER A 135 11.57 -24.92 -5.65
C SER A 135 11.40 -23.39 -5.65
N ASN A 136 11.49 -22.88 -4.41
CA ASN A 136 11.82 -21.52 -3.96
C ASN A 136 10.69 -20.48 -3.82
N GLN A 137 10.54 -20.06 -2.57
CA GLN A 137 9.65 -19.03 -2.04
C GLN A 137 9.78 -17.71 -2.81
N VAL A 138 8.67 -17.19 -3.31
CA VAL A 138 8.62 -15.82 -3.86
C VAL A 138 8.27 -14.85 -2.73
N PHE A 139 9.30 -14.26 -2.13
CA PHE A 139 9.19 -13.00 -1.42
C PHE A 139 9.44 -11.87 -2.42
N PHE A 140 8.43 -11.05 -2.69
CA PHE A 140 8.63 -9.79 -3.41
C PHE A 140 9.11 -8.73 -2.39
N TRP A 141 10.43 -8.49 -2.36
CA TRP A 141 11.07 -7.31 -1.76
C TRP A 141 11.82 -6.55 -2.85
#